data_AF-A0A497JUX2-F1
#
_entry.id   AF-A0A497JUX2-F1
#
_cell.length_a   1.000
_cell.length_b   1.000
_cell.length_c   1.000
_cell.angle_alpha   90.00
_cell.angle_beta   90.00
_cell.angle_gamma   90.00
#
_symmetry.space_group_name_H-M   'P 1'
#
loop_
_entity.id
_entity.type
_entity.pdbx_description
1 polymer ?
#
loop_
_entity_poly.entity_id
_entity_poly.type
_entity_poly.pdbx_seq_one_letter_code
_entity_poly.pdbx_strand_id
1 'polypeptide(L)'
;MVRSDREMVDEIISRISEAAGVGWSEARRMLHKYVCEGKCDWYRSKSKEASFDRLDLTDDQRRIIEGIVKRVMIDSGIEYAKWRIHNILCPGHPRPKPKDSS
;
A
#
# COMPACT_ATOMS: atom_id res chain seq x y z
N MET A 1 2.74 -15.97 -17.72
CA MET A 1 2.13 -16.27 -16.39
C MET A 1 1.69 -14.95 -15.79
N VAL A 2 0.41 -14.83 -15.41
CA VAL A 2 -0.07 -13.64 -14.69
C VAL A 2 0.47 -13.73 -13.27
N ARG A 3 1.21 -12.71 -12.82
CA ARG A 3 1.74 -12.65 -11.46
C ARG A 3 0.60 -12.47 -10.46
N SER A 4 0.67 -13.15 -9.33
CA SER A 4 -0.33 -13.00 -8.28
C SER A 4 -0.17 -11.66 -7.54
N ASP A 5 -1.27 -11.15 -6.98
CA ASP A 5 -1.26 -9.94 -6.16
C ASP A 5 -0.30 -10.07 -4.97
N ARG A 6 -0.16 -11.27 -4.41
CA ARG A 6 0.76 -11.53 -3.30
C ARG A 6 2.22 -11.36 -3.72
N GLU A 7 2.63 -11.95 -4.84
CA GLU A 7 4.00 -11.81 -5.35
C GLU A 7 4.34 -10.36 -5.72
N MET A 8 3.38 -9.62 -6.29
CA MET A 8 3.58 -8.20 -6.59
C MET A 8 3.71 -7.37 -5.31
N VAL A 9 2.89 -7.65 -4.28
CA VAL A 9 2.97 -6.96 -2.99
C VAL A 9 4.30 -7.24 -2.31
N ASP A 10 4.76 -8.49 -2.27
CA ASP A 10 6.05 -8.84 -1.69
C ASP A 10 7.20 -8.15 -2.45
N GLU A 11 7.14 -8.07 -3.78
CA GLU A 11 8.14 -7.29 -4.53
C GLU A 11 8.11 -5.79 -4.18
N ILE A 12 6.92 -5.18 -4.09
CA ILE A 12 6.78 -3.75 -3.75
C ILE A 12 7.39 -3.48 -2.36
N ILE A 13 7.09 -4.31 -1.37
CA ILE A 13 7.65 -4.14 -0.02
C ILE A 13 9.18 -4.30 -0.07
N SER A 14 9.72 -5.23 -0.88
CA SER A 14 11.17 -5.45 -1.00
C SER A 14 11.86 -4.21 -1.53
N ARG A 15 11.32 -3.63 -2.60
CA ARG A 15 11.85 -2.41 -3.21
C ARG A 15 11.71 -1.18 -2.29
N ILE A 16 10.68 -1.12 -1.46
CA ILE A 16 10.53 -0.05 -0.45
C ILE A 16 11.58 -0.22 0.65
N SER A 17 11.79 -1.45 1.12
CA SER A 17 12.80 -1.80 2.13
C SER A 17 14.19 -1.34 1.68
N GLU A 18 14.57 -1.67 0.44
CA GLU A 18 15.83 -1.22 -0.17
C GLU A 18 15.90 0.30 -0.36
N ALA A 19 14.87 0.92 -0.93
CA ALA A 19 14.88 2.35 -1.25
C ALA A 19 14.88 3.26 -0.01
N ALA A 20 14.23 2.83 1.07
CA ALA A 20 14.14 3.60 2.30
C ALA A 20 15.20 3.18 3.35
N GLY A 21 15.97 2.11 3.09
CA GLY A 21 16.94 1.58 4.06
C GLY A 21 16.29 1.06 5.36
N VAL A 22 15.07 0.55 5.26
CA VAL A 22 14.28 0.08 6.41
C VAL A 22 14.05 -1.43 6.33
N GLY A 23 13.76 -2.07 7.46
CA GLY A 23 13.39 -3.49 7.49
C GLY A 23 12.03 -3.79 6.85
N TRP A 24 11.80 -5.07 6.54
CA TRP A 24 10.59 -5.57 5.88
C TRP A 24 9.28 -5.13 6.54
N SER A 25 9.19 -5.28 7.86
CA SER A 25 7.98 -4.93 8.62
C SER A 25 7.67 -3.44 8.53
N GLU A 26 8.69 -2.59 8.53
CA GLU A 26 8.51 -1.14 8.39
C GLU A 26 8.14 -0.77 6.97
N ALA A 27 8.80 -1.34 5.96
CA ALA A 27 8.41 -1.19 4.56
C ALA A 27 6.95 -1.60 4.31
N ARG A 28 6.51 -2.71 4.91
CA ARG A 28 5.12 -3.18 4.85
C ARG A 28 4.16 -2.17 5.49
N ARG A 29 4.55 -1.60 6.63
CA ARG A 29 3.76 -0.56 7.32
C ARG A 29 3.67 0.72 6.48
N MET A 30 4.77 1.15 5.88
CA MET A 30 4.81 2.30 4.97
C MET A 30 3.92 2.09 3.75
N LEU A 31 4.00 0.92 3.11
CA LEU A 31 3.13 0.57 1.99
C LEU A 31 1.65 0.57 2.41
N HIS A 32 1.33 -0.03 3.57
CA HIS A 32 -0.03 -0.03 4.09
C HIS A 32 -0.56 1.39 4.34
N LYS A 33 0.24 2.27 4.98
CA LYS A 33 -0.09 3.69 5.18
C LYS A 33 -0.42 4.38 3.85
N TYR A 34 0.41 4.16 2.83
CA TYR A 34 0.23 4.74 1.50
C TYR A 34 -1.06 4.26 0.81
N VAL A 35 -1.36 2.96 0.82
CA VAL A 35 -2.54 2.42 0.09
C VAL A 35 -3.86 2.57 0.84
N CYS A 36 -3.80 2.63 2.17
CA CYS A 36 -4.97 2.73 3.03
C CYS A 36 -5.56 4.14 3.01
N GLU A 37 -4.75 5.19 3.16
CA GLU A 37 -5.18 6.60 3.21
C GLU A 37 -6.27 6.90 4.28
N GLY A 38 -6.51 5.97 5.20
CA GLY A 38 -7.59 6.02 6.19
C GLY A 38 -8.97 5.60 5.67
N LYS A 39 -9.04 4.94 4.51
CA LYS A 39 -10.27 4.49 3.87
C LYS A 39 -10.76 3.12 4.36
N CYS A 40 -9.98 2.38 5.14
CA CYS A 40 -10.39 1.06 5.66
C CYS A 40 -11.11 1.15 7.01
N ASP A 41 -12.01 0.19 7.26
CA ASP A 41 -12.84 0.16 8.47
C ASP A 41 -12.01 -0.03 9.75
N TRP A 42 -10.89 -0.75 9.66
CA TRP A 42 -9.95 -0.90 10.77
C TRP A 42 -9.32 0.45 11.15
N TYR A 43 -8.93 1.26 10.17
CA TYR A 43 -8.40 2.60 10.44
C TYR A 43 -9.47 3.48 11.10
N ARG A 44 -10.72 3.44 10.61
CA ARG A 44 -11.83 4.20 11.20
C ARG A 44 -12.12 3.82 12.65
N SER A 45 -11.92 2.57 13.02
CA SER A 45 -12.26 2.04 14.35
C SER A 45 -11.10 2.02 15.35
N LYS A 46 -9.85 1.83 14.91
CA LYS A 46 -8.70 1.56 15.81
C LYS A 46 -7.47 2.46 15.61
N SER A 47 -7.44 3.36 14.62
CA SER A 47 -6.26 4.19 14.33
C SER A 47 -5.80 5.07 15.49
N LYS A 48 -6.74 5.58 16.31
CA LYS A 48 -6.44 6.40 17.50
C LYS A 48 -5.71 5.64 18.61
N GLU A 49 -5.94 4.33 18.74
CA GLU A 49 -5.29 3.50 19.76
C GLU A 49 -3.94 2.95 19.29
N ALA A 50 -3.76 2.78 17.97
CA ALA A 50 -2.57 2.15 17.39
C ALA A 50 -1.43 3.14 17.05
N SER A 51 -1.55 4.44 17.37
CA SER A 51 -0.62 5.48 16.93
C SER A 51 -0.28 5.37 15.43
N PHE A 52 -1.29 5.07 14.61
CA PHE A 52 -1.14 4.92 13.17
C PHE A 52 -1.52 6.24 12.51
N ASP A 53 -0.56 7.18 12.48
CA ASP A 53 -0.76 8.46 11.81
C ASP A 53 -0.53 8.30 10.30
N ARG A 54 -1.56 8.57 9.51
CA ARG A 54 -1.50 8.57 8.04
C ARG A 54 -0.62 9.69 7.47
N LEU A 55 -0.30 10.71 8.27
CA LEU A 55 0.57 11.83 7.90
C LEU A 55 2.06 11.51 8.14
N ASP A 56 2.37 10.38 8.76
CA ASP A 56 3.72 9.91 9.05
C ASP A 56 4.44 9.32 7.81
N LEU A 57 4.06 9.77 6.62
CA LEU A 57 4.83 9.57 5.39
C LEU A 57 5.11 10.95 4.81
N THR A 58 6.40 11.26 4.71
CA THR A 58 6.90 12.44 3.99
C THR A 58 6.51 12.39 2.52
N ASP A 59 6.45 13.54 1.85
CA ASP A 59 6.13 13.62 0.42
C ASP A 59 7.10 12.81 -0.43
N ASP A 60 8.38 12.76 -0.04
CA ASP A 60 9.39 11.96 -0.73
C ASP A 60 9.14 10.45 -0.58
N GLN A 61 8.81 9.99 0.63
CA GLN A 61 8.42 8.59 0.84
C GLN A 61 7.16 8.22 0.02
N ARG A 62 6.17 9.12 -0.05
CA ARG A 62 4.98 8.90 -0.89
C ARG A 62 5.34 8.78 -2.37
N ARG A 63 6.21 9.66 -2.88
CA ARG A 63 6.68 9.63 -4.28
C ARG A 63 7.45 8.36 -4.58
N ILE A 64 8.34 7.92 -3.68
CA ILE A 64 9.09 6.67 -3.83
C ILE A 64 8.14 5.47 -3.89
N ILE A 65 7.23 5.35 -2.93
CA ILE A 65 6.26 4.25 -2.86
C ILE A 65 5.38 4.23 -4.11
N GLU A 66 4.82 5.37 -4.51
CA GLU A 66 4.00 5.47 -5.71
C GLU A 66 4.76 5.07 -6.98
N GLY A 67 6.00 5.53 -7.12
CA GLY A 67 6.86 5.18 -8.25
C GLY A 67 7.22 3.69 -8.28
N ILE A 68 7.33 3.02 -7.14
CA ILE A 68 7.51 1.56 -7.07
C ILE A 68 6.21 0.85 -7.46
N VAL A 69 5.08 1.27 -6.91
CA VAL A 69 3.76 0.67 -7.21
C VAL A 69 3.44 0.76 -8.70
N LYS A 70 3.62 1.94 -9.31
CA LYS A 70 3.40 2.15 -10.75
C LYS A 70 4.30 1.29 -11.64
N ARG A 71 5.53 0.99 -11.18
CA ARG A 71 6.47 0.13 -11.91
C ARG A 71 6.13 -1.35 -11.80
N VAL A 72 5.71 -1.81 -10.62
CA VAL A 72 5.38 -3.23 -10.40
C VAL A 72 4.00 -3.58 -10.95
N MET A 73 3.03 -2.66 -10.84
CA MET A 73 1.65 -2.83 -11.28
C MET A 73 1.33 -1.94 -12.48
N ILE A 74 2.19 -2.00 -13.51
CA ILE A 74 2.14 -1.10 -14.68
C ILE A 74 0.81 -1.17 -15.44
N ASP A 75 0.17 -2.34 -15.44
CA ASP A 75 -1.11 -2.58 -16.10
C ASP A 75 -2.32 -2.18 -15.24
N SER A 76 -2.12 -1.40 -14.18
CA SER A 76 -3.19 -0.98 -13.27
C SER A 76 -3.10 0.51 -12.98
N GLY A 77 -4.23 1.21 -13.17
CA GLY A 77 -4.38 2.56 -12.64
C GLY A 77 -4.08 2.61 -11.14
N ILE A 78 -3.46 3.70 -10.67
CA ILE A 78 -2.90 3.76 -9.31
C ILE A 78 -3.94 3.48 -8.21
N GLU A 79 -5.18 3.94 -8.36
CA GLU A 79 -6.24 3.67 -7.38
C GLU A 79 -6.69 2.21 -7.37
N TYR A 80 -6.64 1.52 -8.51
CA TYR A 80 -6.91 0.09 -8.62
C TYR A 80 -5.76 -0.75 -8.05
N ALA A 81 -4.51 -0.35 -8.32
CA ALA A 81 -3.33 -0.94 -7.72
C ALA A 81 -3.37 -0.84 -6.18
N LYS A 82 -3.68 0.34 -5.63
CA LYS A 82 -3.88 0.52 -4.19
C LYS A 82 -4.96 -0.41 -3.64
N TRP A 83 -6.08 -0.59 -4.34
CA TRP A 83 -7.14 -1.54 -3.93
C TRP A 83 -6.65 -2.99 -3.86
N ARG A 84 -5.94 -3.47 -4.90
CA ARG A 84 -5.36 -4.82 -4.95
C ARG A 84 -4.36 -5.05 -3.82
N ILE A 85 -3.42 -4.12 -3.63
CA ILE A 85 -2.42 -4.19 -2.56
C ILE A 85 -3.09 -4.23 -1.19
N HIS A 86 -4.11 -3.39 -0.97
CA HIS A 86 -4.80 -3.32 0.31
C HIS A 86 -5.49 -4.65 0.67
N ASN A 87 -6.06 -5.36 -0.31
CA ASN A 87 -6.68 -6.67 -0.08
C ASN A 87 -5.69 -7.72 0.46
N ILE A 88 -4.40 -7.57 0.12
CA ILE A 88 -3.33 -8.43 0.63
C ILE A 88 -2.81 -7.95 1.99
N LEU A 89 -2.66 -6.63 2.17
CA LEU A 89 -2.06 -6.08 3.38
C LEU A 89 -3.00 -6.05 4.58
N CYS A 90 -4.30 -5.86 4.33
CA CYS A 90 -5.32 -5.70 5.35
C CYS A 90 -6.55 -6.56 5.01
N PRO A 91 -6.42 -7.90 5.06
CA PRO A 91 -7.51 -8.81 4.77
C PRO A 91 -8.68 -8.61 5.75
N GLY A 92 -9.91 -8.68 5.25
CA GLY A 92 -11.13 -8.46 6.05
C GLY A 92 -11.53 -6.99 6.25
N HIS A 93 -10.69 -6.03 5.86
CA HIS A 93 -11.01 -4.61 5.90
C HIS A 93 -10.66 -3.90 4.58
N PRO A 94 -11.13 -4.40 3.43
CA PRO A 94 -10.73 -3.85 2.13
C PRO A 94 -11.18 -2.39 1.98
N ARG A 95 -10.32 -1.56 1.36
CA ARG A 95 -10.78 -0.25 0.87
C ARG A 95 -11.87 -0.45 -0.19
N PRO A 96 -12.80 0.51 -0.37
CA PRO A 96 -13.80 0.45 -1.45
C PRO A 96 -13.13 0.26 -2.82
N LYS A 97 -13.71 -0.62 -3.65
CA LYS A 97 -13.24 -0.82 -5.03
C LYS A 97 -13.47 0.45 -5.85
N PRO A 98 -12.45 0.98 -6.54
CA PRO A 98 -12.63 2.15 -7.40
C PRO A 98 -13.58 1.81 -8.56
N LYS A 99 -14.40 2.78 -8.97
CA LYS A 99 -15.43 2.62 -9.99
C LYS A 99 -14.85 2.48 -11.41
N ASP A 100 -13.73 3.16 -11.64
CA ASP A 100 -13.02 3.13 -12.90
C ASP A 100 -11.84 2.17 -12.75
N SER A 101 -12.00 0.96 -13.28
CA SER A 101 -10.94 -0.08 -13.36
C SER A 101 -10.19 -0.04 -14.69
N SER A 102 -10.28 1.10 -15.40
CA SER A 102 -9.75 1.29 -16.75
C SER A 102 -8.29 1.68 -16.77
#